data_AF-A0A4Q2V552-F1
#
_entry.id   AF-A0A4Q2V552-F1
#
_cell.length_a   1.000
_cell.length_b   1.000
_cell.length_c   1.000
_cell.angle_alpha   90.00
_cell.angle_beta   90.00
_cell.angle_gamma   90.00
#
_symmetry.space_group_name_H-M   'P 1'
#
loop_
_entity.id
_entity.type
_entity.pdbx_description
1 polymer ?
#
loop_
_entity_poly.entity_id
_entity_poly.type
_entity_poly.pdbx_seq_one_letter_code
_entity_poly.pdbx_strand_id
1 'polypeptide(L)'
;MNKVNFIRAYAKARRVGMTKKNILSGWRVTGNWPISHAKALRHPEIQQDRPNGSPRVTPEPRPYLGSDDTPQTSRQIRDLGLNKTPKTRRRYNVIAKGFEAQQQTVAAHTLRITSLEEELARLKRGKKRKAVPNPNKRFMTPGESLAGKESTPEGATHNMPVVVESVCSSKQESESEAGSVIEVREETTPHQPTRRLGRLVKRPRVQ
;
A
#
# COMPACT_ATOMS: atom_id res chain seq x y z
N MET A 1 -11.18 -67.43 -12.61
CA MET A 1 -9.75 -67.22 -12.91
C MET A 1 -8.94 -68.16 -12.02
N ASN A 2 -8.22 -69.12 -12.61
CA ASN A 2 -7.64 -70.23 -11.84
C ASN A 2 -6.31 -69.83 -11.19
N LYS A 3 -6.07 -70.21 -9.92
CA LYS A 3 -4.84 -69.93 -9.16
C LYS A 3 -3.57 -70.34 -9.92
N VAL A 4 -3.61 -71.50 -10.59
CA VAL A 4 -2.50 -72.02 -11.39
C VAL A 4 -2.19 -71.12 -12.59
N ASN A 5 -3.23 -70.59 -13.25
CA ASN A 5 -3.05 -69.68 -14.38
C ASN A 5 -2.47 -68.34 -13.93
N PHE A 6 -2.89 -67.84 -12.75
CA PHE A 6 -2.29 -66.64 -12.15
C PHE A 6 -0.81 -66.83 -11.85
N ILE A 7 -0.42 -67.94 -11.23
CA ILE A 7 1.00 -68.22 -10.90
C ILE A 7 1.84 -68.33 -12.18
N ARG A 8 1.34 -69.01 -13.22
CA ARG A 8 2.02 -69.12 -14.51
C ARG A 8 2.16 -67.77 -15.21
N ALA A 9 1.08 -66.97 -15.21
CA ALA A 9 1.08 -65.63 -15.79
C ALA A 9 2.06 -64.70 -15.05
N TYR A 10 2.04 -64.72 -13.72
CA TYR A 10 2.97 -63.94 -12.89
C TYR A 10 4.42 -64.37 -13.11
N ALA A 11 4.69 -65.68 -13.21
CA ALA A 11 6.03 -66.19 -13.52
C ALA A 11 6.53 -65.69 -14.88
N LYS A 12 5.66 -65.68 -15.91
CA LYS A 12 5.98 -65.13 -17.23
C LYS A 12 6.23 -63.62 -17.16
N ALA A 13 5.34 -62.87 -16.49
CA ALA A 13 5.47 -61.43 -16.32
C ALA A 13 6.74 -61.05 -15.56
N ARG A 14 7.11 -61.81 -14.52
CA ARG A 14 8.35 -61.58 -13.75
C ARG A 14 9.59 -61.74 -14.62
N ARG A 15 9.67 -62.75 -15.48
CA ARG A 15 10.82 -62.93 -16.40
C ARG A 15 11.00 -61.74 -17.35
N VAL A 16 9.90 -61.19 -17.84
CA VAL A 16 9.92 -60.05 -18.77
C VAL A 16 10.12 -58.72 -18.06
N GLY A 17 9.51 -58.54 -16.88
CA GLY A 17 9.54 -57.30 -16.11
C GLY A 17 10.83 -57.09 -15.32
N MET A 18 11.36 -58.15 -14.68
CA MET A 18 12.52 -58.08 -13.78
C MET A 18 13.84 -58.28 -14.53
N THR A 19 14.02 -57.56 -15.64
CA THR A 19 15.30 -57.53 -16.36
C THR A 19 16.22 -56.49 -15.73
N LYS A 20 17.55 -56.70 -15.81
CA LYS A 20 18.56 -55.75 -15.31
C LYS A 20 18.35 -54.34 -15.89
N LYS A 21 17.97 -54.24 -17.16
CA LYS A 21 17.70 -52.97 -17.85
C LYS A 21 16.51 -52.24 -17.23
N ASN A 22 15.39 -52.94 -17.00
CA ASN A 22 14.19 -52.36 -16.40
C ASN A 22 14.43 -51.90 -14.96
N ILE A 23 15.10 -52.73 -14.15
CA ILE A 23 15.45 -52.40 -12.77
C ILE A 23 16.34 -51.14 -12.75
N LEU A 24 17.43 -51.11 -13.52
CA LEU A 24 18.33 -49.96 -13.60
C LEU A 24 17.62 -48.70 -14.13
N SER A 25 16.69 -48.82 -15.07
CA SER A 25 15.91 -47.67 -15.54
C SER A 25 15.01 -47.09 -14.45
N GLY A 26 14.40 -47.91 -13.60
CA GLY A 26 13.60 -47.44 -12.46
C GLY A 26 14.44 -46.64 -11.47
N TRP A 27 15.65 -47.11 -11.18
CA TRP A 27 16.61 -46.39 -10.35
C TRP A 27 17.08 -45.07 -11.00
N ARG A 28 17.30 -45.05 -12.33
CA ARG A 28 17.69 -43.83 -13.07
C ARG A 28 16.64 -42.73 -13.00
N VAL A 29 15.36 -43.09 -13.09
CA VAL A 29 14.24 -42.13 -13.01
C VAL A 29 14.07 -41.60 -11.60
N THR A 30 14.10 -42.48 -10.60
CA THR A 30 13.96 -42.08 -9.19
C THR A 30 15.21 -41.40 -8.65
N GLY A 31 16.38 -41.65 -9.23
CA GLY A 31 17.67 -41.13 -8.79
C GLY A 31 18.11 -41.65 -7.42
N ASN A 32 17.51 -42.74 -6.94
CA ASN A 32 17.87 -43.39 -5.68
C ASN A 32 19.11 -44.30 -5.88
N TRP A 33 19.65 -44.82 -4.78
CA TRP A 33 20.77 -45.79 -4.84
C TRP A 33 20.42 -46.96 -5.77
N PRO A 34 21.31 -47.42 -6.68
CA PRO A 34 22.77 -47.19 -6.75
C PRO A 34 23.25 -45.90 -7.42
N ILE A 35 22.37 -45.00 -7.87
CA ILE A 35 22.78 -43.77 -8.60
C ILE A 35 23.17 -42.62 -7.68
N SER A 36 22.47 -42.43 -6.57
CA SER A 36 22.82 -41.41 -5.57
C SER A 36 22.68 -41.95 -4.16
N HIS A 37 23.83 -42.23 -3.53
CA HIS A 37 23.88 -42.61 -2.12
C HIS A 37 23.33 -41.49 -1.21
N ALA A 38 23.65 -40.24 -1.51
CA ALA A 38 23.18 -39.08 -0.75
C ALA A 38 21.65 -38.93 -0.74
N LYS A 39 20.97 -39.28 -1.85
CA LYS A 39 19.51 -39.19 -1.92
C LYS A 39 18.83 -40.26 -1.06
N ALA A 40 19.40 -41.47 -1.02
CA ALA A 40 18.92 -42.54 -0.14
C ALA A 40 19.09 -42.17 1.34
N LEU A 41 20.25 -41.63 1.74
CA LEU A 41 20.49 -41.19 3.12
C LEU A 41 19.66 -39.97 3.56
N ARG A 42 19.04 -39.26 2.62
CA ARG A 42 18.12 -38.15 2.92
C ARG A 42 16.67 -38.59 3.09
N HIS A 43 16.38 -39.89 2.96
CA HIS A 43 15.02 -40.40 3.12
C HIS A 43 14.58 -40.27 4.60
N PRO A 44 13.39 -39.72 4.88
CA PRO A 44 12.91 -39.51 6.24
C PRO A 44 12.92 -40.76 7.12
N GLU A 45 12.67 -41.94 6.52
CA GLU A 45 12.67 -43.23 7.22
C GLU A 45 14.08 -43.76 7.58
N ILE A 46 15.13 -43.30 6.88
CA ILE A 46 16.53 -43.70 7.14
C ILE A 46 17.18 -42.72 8.12
N GLN A 47 16.74 -41.46 8.09
CA GLN A 47 17.12 -40.50 9.10
C GLN A 47 16.55 -40.98 10.42
N GLN A 48 17.40 -41.10 11.43
CA GLN A 48 16.90 -41.21 12.80
C GLN A 48 15.94 -40.04 13.00
N ASP A 49 14.75 -40.31 13.54
CA ASP A 49 13.90 -39.27 14.06
C ASP A 49 14.81 -38.36 14.88
N ARG A 50 14.90 -37.09 14.47
CA ARG A 50 15.71 -36.10 15.17
C ARG A 50 15.43 -36.32 16.64
N PRO A 51 16.44 -36.61 17.49
CA PRO A 51 16.17 -36.89 18.87
C PRO A 51 15.34 -35.73 19.38
N ASN A 52 14.09 -36.01 19.77
CA ASN A 52 13.14 -35.05 20.32
C ASN A 52 13.62 -34.50 21.69
N GLY A 53 14.91 -34.65 21.98
CA GLY A 53 15.58 -34.32 23.23
C GLY A 53 16.90 -33.58 23.03
N SER A 54 17.14 -32.91 21.90
CA SER A 54 17.75 -31.59 22.08
C SER A 54 16.60 -30.74 22.59
N PRO A 55 16.60 -30.28 23.86
CA PRO A 55 15.73 -29.20 24.23
C PRO A 55 15.93 -28.20 23.11
N ARG A 56 14.84 -27.82 22.42
CA ARG A 56 14.85 -26.54 21.74
C ARG A 56 15.26 -25.61 22.86
N VAL A 57 16.55 -25.26 22.90
CA VAL A 57 17.07 -24.21 23.73
C VAL A 57 16.31 -23.05 23.15
N THR A 58 15.13 -22.79 23.72
CA THR A 58 14.56 -21.47 23.76
C THR A 58 15.77 -20.67 24.20
N PRO A 59 16.42 -19.92 23.29
CA PRO A 59 17.57 -19.14 23.69
C PRO A 59 17.08 -18.39 24.92
N GLU A 60 17.77 -18.60 26.04
CA GLU A 60 17.56 -17.84 27.28
C GLU A 60 17.20 -16.42 26.83
N PRO A 61 15.99 -15.92 27.16
CA PRO A 61 15.55 -14.61 26.71
C PRO A 61 16.70 -13.68 27.01
N ARG A 62 17.32 -13.11 25.96
CA ARG A 62 18.48 -12.25 26.17
C ARG A 62 18.06 -11.26 27.26
N PRO A 63 18.86 -11.08 28.32
CA PRO A 63 18.53 -10.09 29.33
C PRO A 63 18.17 -8.82 28.58
N TYR A 64 16.98 -8.33 28.84
CA TYR A 64 16.43 -7.14 28.21
C TYR A 64 17.36 -5.98 28.59
N LEU A 65 18.38 -5.78 27.74
CA LEU A 65 19.25 -4.61 27.81
C LEU A 65 18.39 -3.47 27.28
N GLY A 66 17.65 -2.85 28.20
CA GLY A 66 16.88 -1.66 27.94
C GLY A 66 17.79 -0.56 27.39
N SER A 67 17.72 -0.34 26.09
CA SER A 67 17.14 0.93 25.68
C SER A 67 15.86 0.60 24.93
N ASP A 68 14.75 1.18 25.37
CA ASP A 68 13.47 1.20 24.65
C ASP A 68 13.57 2.11 23.41
N ASP A 69 14.69 2.05 22.69
CA ASP A 69 14.87 2.73 21.41
C ASP A 69 14.18 1.92 20.31
N THR A 70 12.87 1.68 20.50
CA THR A 70 12.01 1.27 19.40
C THR A 70 12.04 2.38 18.36
N PRO A 71 12.37 2.06 17.09
CA PRO A 71 12.48 3.08 16.06
C PRO A 71 11.11 3.71 15.80
N GLN A 72 11.03 5.02 15.96
CA GLN A 72 9.80 5.81 15.88
C GLN A 72 9.50 6.29 14.46
N THR A 73 10.42 6.10 13.51
CA THR A 73 10.27 6.61 12.14
C THR A 73 10.79 5.60 11.12
N SER A 74 10.16 5.56 9.94
CA SER A 74 10.57 4.69 8.83
C SER A 74 12.06 4.86 8.46
N ARG A 75 12.57 6.10 8.54
CA ARG A 75 13.99 6.41 8.30
C ARG A 75 14.91 5.71 9.31
N GLN A 76 14.59 5.79 10.60
CA GLN A 76 15.34 5.09 11.65
C GLN A 76 15.35 3.57 11.39
N ILE A 77 14.22 3.01 10.95
CA ILE A 77 14.12 1.59 10.58
C ILE A 77 15.04 1.25 9.39
N ARG A 78 15.10 2.11 8.37
CA ARG A 78 16.00 1.93 7.21
C ARG A 78 17.47 2.01 7.64
N ASP A 79 17.78 2.94 8.55
CA ASP A 79 19.13 3.16 9.06
C ASP A 79 19.65 1.94 9.85
N LEU A 80 18.78 1.26 10.60
CA LEU A 80 19.10 -0.03 11.25
C LEU A 80 19.49 -1.14 10.26
N GLY A 81 19.02 -1.04 9.02
CA GLY A 81 19.34 -1.95 7.92
C GLY A 81 20.67 -1.63 7.21
N LEU A 82 21.27 -0.47 7.47
CA LEU A 82 22.58 -0.10 6.93
C LEU A 82 23.66 -1.02 7.51
N ASN A 83 24.65 -1.38 6.68
CA ASN A 83 25.74 -2.29 7.04
C ASN A 83 25.32 -3.72 7.46
N LYS A 84 24.08 -4.13 7.20
CA LYS A 84 23.60 -5.50 7.44
C LYS A 84 23.54 -6.32 6.16
N THR A 85 23.38 -7.64 6.31
CA THR A 85 23.23 -8.57 5.18
C THR A 85 22.03 -8.21 4.32
N PRO A 86 22.05 -8.49 2.99
CA PRO A 86 20.95 -8.14 2.09
C PRO A 86 19.58 -8.69 2.54
N LYS A 87 19.56 -9.90 3.12
CA LYS A 87 18.35 -10.51 3.69
C LYS A 87 17.80 -9.71 4.87
N THR A 88 18.67 -9.19 5.73
CA THR A 88 18.27 -8.39 6.89
C THR A 88 17.79 -7.01 6.47
N ARG A 89 18.50 -6.34 5.55
CA ARG A 89 18.07 -5.07 4.97
C ARG A 89 16.68 -5.14 4.34
N ARG A 90 16.37 -6.23 3.62
CA ARG A 90 15.03 -6.48 3.07
C ARG A 90 13.94 -6.53 4.16
N ARG A 91 14.21 -7.15 5.31
CA ARG A 91 13.26 -7.21 6.43
C ARG A 91 12.96 -5.82 6.99
N TYR A 92 14.01 -5.02 7.24
CA TYR A 92 13.83 -3.64 7.69
C TYR A 92 13.07 -2.78 6.67
N ASN A 93 13.33 -2.94 5.37
CA ASN A 93 12.60 -2.20 4.33
C ASN A 93 11.10 -2.52 4.31
N VAL A 94 10.70 -3.76 4.59
CA VAL A 94 9.27 -4.13 4.67
C VAL A 94 8.62 -3.41 5.85
N ILE A 95 9.29 -3.38 7.01
CA ILE A 95 8.78 -2.71 8.21
C ILE A 95 8.70 -1.19 7.97
N ALA A 96 9.74 -0.58 7.39
CA ALA A 96 9.76 0.86 7.08
C ALA A 96 8.62 1.29 6.15
N LYS A 97 8.30 0.48 5.13
CA LYS A 97 7.17 0.72 4.22
C LYS A 97 5.82 0.66 4.95
N GLY A 98 5.64 -0.30 5.87
CA GLY A 98 4.44 -0.37 6.70
C GLY A 98 4.26 0.89 7.57
N PHE A 99 5.37 1.41 8.11
CA PHE A 99 5.36 2.63 8.91
C PHE A 99 4.99 3.87 8.08
N GLU A 100 5.50 3.99 6.85
CA GLU A 100 5.13 5.07 5.92
C GLU A 100 3.64 5.08 5.61
N ALA A 101 3.04 3.91 5.38
CA ALA A 101 1.60 3.80 5.16
C ALA A 101 0.79 4.28 6.38
N GLN A 102 1.23 3.91 7.60
CA GLN A 102 0.59 4.40 8.82
C GLN A 102 0.73 5.92 8.98
N GLN A 103 1.91 6.48 8.72
CA GLN A 103 2.12 7.92 8.76
C GLN A 103 1.24 8.66 7.76
N GLN A 104 1.03 8.13 6.56
CA GLN A 104 0.10 8.68 5.58
C GLN A 104 -1.35 8.64 6.07
N THR A 105 -1.79 7.55 6.69
CA THR A 105 -3.15 7.48 7.26
C THR A 105 -3.34 8.49 8.39
N VAL A 106 -2.36 8.64 9.27
CA VAL A 106 -2.41 9.62 10.35
C VAL A 106 -2.45 11.03 9.79
N ALA A 107 -1.60 11.34 8.80
CA ALA A 107 -1.61 12.63 8.12
C ALA A 107 -2.98 12.93 7.48
N ALA A 108 -3.55 11.98 6.75
CA ALA A 108 -4.87 12.13 6.14
C ALA A 108 -5.97 12.38 7.20
N HIS A 109 -5.93 11.67 8.33
CA HIS A 109 -6.86 11.90 9.43
C HIS A 109 -6.66 13.26 10.08
N THR A 110 -5.42 13.70 10.31
CA THR A 110 -5.15 15.02 10.87
C THR A 110 -5.70 16.13 9.99
N LEU A 111 -5.52 16.05 8.66
CA LEU A 111 -6.11 17.02 7.71
C LEU A 111 -7.65 17.00 7.72
N ARG A 112 -8.26 15.83 7.87
CA ARG A 112 -9.72 15.72 7.96
C ARG A 112 -10.23 16.34 9.26
N ILE A 113 -9.53 16.12 10.37
CA ILE A 113 -9.86 16.70 11.68
C ILE A 113 -9.77 18.23 11.59
N THR A 114 -8.69 18.79 11.05
CA THR A 114 -8.54 20.26 10.95
C THR A 114 -9.64 20.88 10.08
N SER A 115 -9.99 20.24 8.95
CA SER A 115 -11.10 20.69 8.09
C SER A 115 -12.45 20.67 8.82
N LEU A 116 -12.74 19.60 9.58
CA LEU A 116 -13.98 19.51 10.35
C LEU A 116 -14.03 20.51 11.52
N GLU A 117 -12.89 20.74 12.18
CA GLU A 117 -12.77 21.73 13.24
C GLU A 117 -13.02 23.14 12.74
N GLU A 118 -12.54 23.49 11.54
CA GLU A 118 -12.82 24.77 10.89
C GLU A 118 -14.31 24.94 10.54
N GLU A 119 -14.95 23.90 10.00
CA GLU A 119 -16.39 23.89 9.73
C GLU A 119 -17.21 24.10 11.01
N LEU A 120 -16.86 23.37 12.08
CA LEU A 120 -17.47 23.52 13.39
C LEU A 120 -17.24 24.93 13.96
N ALA A 121 -16.05 25.51 13.79
CA ALA A 121 -15.77 26.87 14.23
C ALA A 121 -16.62 27.90 13.48
N ARG A 122 -16.84 27.72 12.17
CA ARG A 122 -17.74 28.57 11.36
C ARG A 122 -19.19 28.45 11.83
N LEU A 123 -19.69 27.24 12.07
CA LEU A 123 -21.05 27.00 12.54
C LEU A 123 -21.27 27.50 13.98
N LYS A 124 -20.29 27.32 14.87
CA LYS A 124 -20.34 27.80 16.26
C LYS A 124 -20.21 29.31 16.38
N ARG A 125 -19.66 30.01 15.37
CA ARG A 125 -19.63 31.48 15.30
C ARG A 125 -21.05 31.97 15.01
N GLY A 126 -21.93 31.88 16.00
CA GLY A 126 -23.33 32.28 15.88
C GLY A 126 -23.47 33.68 15.29
N LYS A 127 -24.57 33.94 14.59
CA LYS A 127 -24.90 35.28 14.08
C LYS A 127 -24.93 36.25 15.26
N LYS A 128 -23.94 37.16 15.34
CA LYS A 128 -24.01 38.27 16.30
C LYS A 128 -25.24 39.10 15.97
N ARG A 129 -26.22 39.14 16.88
CA ARG A 129 -27.35 40.06 16.78
C ARG A 129 -26.78 41.47 16.65
N LYS A 130 -27.09 42.15 15.55
CA LYS A 130 -26.84 43.58 15.46
C LYS A 130 -27.68 44.22 16.56
N ALA A 131 -27.06 45.04 17.41
CA ALA A 131 -27.79 45.83 18.38
C ALA A 131 -28.78 46.70 17.59
N VAL A 132 -30.08 46.44 17.75
CA VAL A 132 -31.12 47.26 17.14
C VAL A 132 -31.02 48.64 17.79
N PRO A 133 -30.74 49.71 17.05
CA PRO A 133 -30.69 51.05 17.62
C PRO A 133 -32.04 51.34 18.30
N ASN A 134 -32.00 51.70 19.58
CA ASN A 134 -33.21 52.04 20.31
C ASN A 134 -33.91 53.22 19.58
N PRO A 135 -35.17 53.05 19.12
CA PRO A 135 -35.88 54.10 18.38
C PRO A 135 -36.05 55.38 19.20
N ASN A 136 -36.06 55.29 20.54
CA ASN A 136 -36.15 56.45 21.44
C ASN A 136 -34.87 57.30 21.47
N LYS A 137 -33.75 56.83 20.91
CA LYS A 137 -32.55 57.66 20.70
C LYS A 137 -32.59 58.49 19.41
N ARG A 138 -33.56 58.25 18.52
CA ARG A 138 -33.72 59.04 17.28
C ARG A 138 -34.54 60.31 17.50
N PHE A 139 -35.37 60.31 18.54
CA PHE A 139 -36.11 61.49 18.94
C PHE A 139 -35.21 62.35 19.81
N MET A 140 -34.58 63.36 19.22
CA MET A 140 -33.94 64.46 19.95
C MET A 140 -34.95 65.01 20.97
N THR A 141 -34.55 65.09 22.24
CA THR A 141 -35.36 65.79 23.24
C THR A 141 -35.38 67.28 22.90
N PRO A 142 -36.53 67.97 22.91
CA PRO A 142 -36.63 69.37 22.51
C PRO A 142 -35.79 70.36 23.33
N GLY A 143 -35.15 69.92 24.43
CA GLY A 143 -34.16 70.72 25.15
C GLY A 143 -32.81 70.89 24.43
N GLU A 144 -32.47 70.00 23.49
CA GLU A 144 -31.18 70.02 22.78
C GLU A 144 -31.21 70.92 21.53
N SER A 145 -32.40 71.14 20.94
CA SER A 145 -32.60 72.08 19.82
C SER A 145 -32.57 73.57 20.22
N LEU A 146 -32.64 73.87 21.52
CA LEU A 146 -32.50 75.24 22.03
C LEU A 146 -31.03 75.64 22.24
N ALA A 147 -30.11 74.67 22.35
CA ALA A 147 -28.68 74.93 22.56
C ALA A 147 -27.89 75.15 21.25
N GLY A 148 -28.44 74.76 20.09
CA GLY A 148 -27.76 74.83 18.79
C GLY A 148 -28.06 76.08 17.93
N LYS A 149 -28.80 77.06 18.45
CA LYS A 149 -29.02 78.34 17.75
C LYS A 149 -27.85 79.30 17.99
N GLU A 150 -26.69 79.04 17.41
CA GLU A 150 -25.71 80.10 17.09
C GLU A 150 -24.68 79.64 16.05
N SER A 151 -24.55 80.45 15.00
CA SER A 151 -23.54 80.45 13.91
C SER A 151 -23.65 79.43 12.75
N THR A 152 -24.24 79.90 11.65
CA THR A 152 -23.85 79.53 10.27
C THR A 152 -22.57 80.28 9.87
N PRO A 153 -21.70 79.68 9.02
CA PRO A 153 -21.48 80.30 7.71
C PRO A 153 -21.43 79.30 6.54
N GLU A 154 -21.79 79.83 5.37
CA GLU A 154 -21.75 79.22 4.03
C GLU A 154 -20.32 78.98 3.50
N GLY A 155 -20.21 78.07 2.52
CA GLY A 155 -19.39 78.32 1.32
C GLY A 155 -18.56 77.15 0.78
N ALA A 156 -19.12 76.45 -0.23
CA ALA A 156 -18.49 75.86 -1.44
C ALA A 156 -17.31 74.85 -1.29
N THR A 157 -17.02 73.84 -2.12
CA THR A 157 -17.22 73.55 -3.56
C THR A 157 -17.03 72.04 -3.82
N HIS A 158 -17.68 71.53 -4.88
CA HIS A 158 -17.24 70.50 -5.84
C HIS A 158 -16.40 69.28 -5.41
N ASN A 159 -16.90 68.06 -5.70
CA ASN A 159 -16.48 67.26 -6.87
C ASN A 159 -17.07 65.83 -6.82
N MET A 160 -17.79 65.47 -7.88
CA MET A 160 -18.11 64.10 -8.32
C MET A 160 -17.12 63.75 -9.45
N PRO A 161 -16.81 62.47 -9.78
CA PRO A 161 -17.82 61.64 -10.46
C PRO A 161 -17.74 60.10 -10.29
N VAL A 162 -18.92 59.48 -10.44
CA VAL A 162 -19.21 58.31 -11.30
C VAL A 162 -18.36 57.05 -11.11
N VAL A 163 -18.99 56.00 -10.54
CA VAL A 163 -18.71 54.62 -10.93
C VAL A 163 -20.05 53.89 -11.15
N VAL A 164 -20.11 53.25 -12.31
CA VAL A 164 -21.26 52.73 -13.04
C VAL A 164 -21.78 51.42 -12.42
N GLU A 165 -23.11 51.32 -12.28
CA GLU A 165 -23.81 50.04 -12.11
C GLU A 165 -23.66 49.18 -13.37
N SER A 166 -23.23 47.93 -13.21
CA SER A 166 -23.41 46.90 -14.23
C SER A 166 -24.03 45.67 -13.60
N VAL A 167 -25.31 45.47 -13.90
CA VAL A 167 -25.97 44.17 -13.88
C VAL A 167 -25.52 43.43 -15.15
N CYS A 168 -25.01 42.20 -15.02
CA CYS A 168 -25.22 41.18 -16.06
C CYS A 168 -25.08 39.76 -15.51
N SER A 169 -26.00 38.93 -16.00
CA SER A 169 -26.28 37.56 -15.67
C SER A 169 -25.56 36.59 -16.61
N SER A 170 -25.30 35.38 -16.11
CA SER A 170 -25.33 34.10 -16.82
C SER A 170 -24.12 33.61 -17.65
N LYS A 171 -23.79 32.34 -17.37
CA LYS A 171 -23.09 31.30 -18.16
C LYS A 171 -21.61 31.58 -18.48
N GLN A 172 -20.67 30.66 -18.31
CA GLN A 172 -20.69 29.31 -18.86
C GLN A 172 -19.62 28.47 -18.15
N GLU A 173 -20.00 27.30 -17.63
CA GLU A 173 -19.07 26.26 -17.21
C GLU A 173 -18.42 25.67 -18.46
N SER A 174 -17.08 25.72 -18.54
CA SER A 174 -16.31 24.96 -19.51
C SER A 174 -15.97 23.61 -18.92
N GLU A 175 -16.84 22.63 -19.17
CA GLU A 175 -16.45 21.22 -19.13
C GLU A 175 -15.58 20.94 -20.36
N SER A 176 -14.34 20.55 -20.13
CA SER A 176 -13.49 19.91 -21.14
C SER A 176 -13.13 18.52 -20.63
N GLU A 177 -14.11 17.60 -20.74
CA GLU A 177 -13.81 16.17 -20.84
C GLU A 177 -13.18 15.89 -22.20
N ALA A 178 -11.85 15.89 -22.25
CA ALA A 178 -11.13 15.24 -23.32
C ALA A 178 -11.08 13.74 -23.02
N GLY A 179 -12.14 13.01 -23.38
CA GLY A 179 -12.12 11.56 -23.49
C GLY A 179 -11.16 11.14 -24.59
N SER A 180 -9.89 10.92 -24.22
CA SER A 180 -8.91 10.25 -25.09
C SER A 180 -9.30 8.77 -25.19
N VAL A 181 -10.04 8.43 -26.25
CA VAL A 181 -10.25 7.06 -26.70
C VAL A 181 -8.89 6.57 -27.20
N ILE A 182 -8.19 5.81 -26.36
CA ILE A 182 -7.00 5.06 -26.75
C ILE A 182 -7.52 3.82 -27.48
N GLU A 183 -7.39 3.83 -28.81
CA GLU A 183 -7.56 2.63 -29.63
C GLU A 183 -6.57 1.56 -29.14
N VAL A 184 -7.11 0.47 -28.58
CA VAL A 184 -6.34 -0.75 -28.28
C VAL A 184 -6.05 -1.43 -29.61
N ARG A 185 -4.92 -1.09 -30.20
CA ARG A 185 -4.31 -1.87 -31.28
C ARG A 185 -3.80 -3.17 -30.68
N GLU A 186 -4.54 -4.26 -30.86
CA GLU A 186 -4.10 -5.62 -30.54
C GLU A 186 -2.92 -6.02 -31.43
N GLU A 187 -1.71 -5.73 -30.97
CA GLU A 187 -0.50 -6.28 -31.56
C GLU A 187 -0.25 -7.67 -30.93
N THR A 188 -0.68 -8.70 -31.65
CA THR A 188 -0.51 -10.11 -31.26
C THR A 188 0.96 -10.51 -31.32
N THR A 189 1.68 -10.24 -30.23
CA THR A 189 3.03 -10.78 -30.05
C THR A 189 2.95 -12.27 -29.64
N PRO A 190 3.63 -13.19 -30.34
CA PRO A 190 3.57 -14.61 -30.01
C PRO A 190 4.30 -14.87 -28.70
N HIS A 191 3.55 -15.22 -27.66
CA HIS A 191 4.11 -15.62 -26.35
C HIS A 191 4.91 -16.91 -26.48
N GLN A 192 6.24 -16.81 -26.37
CA GLN A 192 7.10 -17.98 -26.22
C GLN A 192 7.16 -18.44 -24.75
N PRO A 193 6.98 -19.75 -24.47
CA PRO A 193 7.00 -20.26 -23.11
C PRO A 193 8.43 -20.19 -22.54
N THR A 194 8.61 -19.46 -21.44
CA THR A 194 9.88 -19.35 -20.72
C THR A 194 9.85 -20.25 -19.48
N ARG A 195 10.86 -21.11 -19.27
CA ARG A 195 11.01 -21.86 -18.00
C ARG A 195 11.65 -20.97 -16.91
N ARG A 196 11.33 -21.29 -15.64
CA ARG A 196 11.81 -20.65 -14.40
C ARG A 196 13.34 -20.64 -14.26
N LEU A 197 14.03 -19.81 -15.03
CA LEU A 197 15.44 -19.38 -14.92
C LEU A 197 15.76 -18.80 -16.30
N GLY A 198 15.40 -17.54 -16.53
CA GLY A 198 15.33 -16.89 -17.85
C GLY A 198 16.60 -17.02 -18.70
N ARG A 199 16.68 -18.08 -19.50
CA ARG A 199 17.72 -18.30 -20.51
C ARG A 199 17.02 -18.73 -21.80
N LEU A 200 17.25 -17.97 -22.88
CA LEU A 200 16.67 -18.25 -24.20
C LEU A 200 17.18 -19.59 -24.75
N VAL A 201 16.27 -20.41 -25.31
CA VAL A 201 16.60 -21.65 -26.00
C VAL A 201 17.24 -21.31 -27.35
N LYS A 202 18.52 -21.61 -27.52
CA LYS A 202 19.15 -21.61 -28.85
C LYS A 202 18.63 -22.82 -29.62
N ARG A 203 17.96 -22.60 -30.76
CA ARG A 203 17.56 -23.69 -31.67
C ARG A 203 18.81 -24.30 -32.32
N PRO A 204 18.91 -25.63 -32.43
CA PRO A 204 20.01 -26.25 -33.18
C PRO A 204 19.85 -25.95 -34.67
N ARG A 205 20.96 -25.61 -35.32
CA ARG A 205 21.04 -25.45 -36.78
C ARG A 205 21.05 -26.86 -37.39
N VAL A 206 20.01 -27.18 -38.15
CA VAL A 206 19.92 -28.42 -38.93
C VAL A 206 20.96 -28.33 -40.05
N GLN A 207 21.79 -29.37 -40.18
CA GLN A 207 22.55 -29.69 -41.39
C GLN A 207 21.85 -30.83 -42.10
#